data_AF-A0A359LXR3-F1
#
_entry.id   AF-A0A359LXR3-F1
#
_cell.length_a   1.000
_cell.length_b   1.000
_cell.length_c   1.000
_cell.angle_alpha   90.00
_cell.angle_beta   90.00
_cell.angle_gamma   90.00
#
_symmetry.space_group_name_H-M   'P 1'
#
loop_
_entity.id
_entity.type
_entity.pdbx_description
1 polymer ?
#
loop_
_entity_poly.entity_id
_entity_poly.type
_entity_poly.pdbx_seq_one_letter_code
_entity_poly.pdbx_strand_id
1 'polypeptide(L)' 'MKAVEFESTVTPGGQIALPAAVAAEIPAGEQLRVVVMWEPSEPDAAWRSAGRQRFEAAYGPEDAVYEQLIDDTAAR' A
#
# COMPACT_ATOMS: atom_id res chain seq x y z
N MET A 1 -21.72 -13.66 -16.06
CA MET A 1 -20.27 -13.63 -15.81
C MET A 1 -19.99 -14.30 -14.47
N LYS A 2 -18.97 -15.16 -14.40
CA LYS A 2 -18.53 -15.84 -13.17
C LYS A 2 -17.12 -15.34 -12.84
N ALA A 3 -16.87 -14.98 -11.59
CA ALA A 3 -15.56 -14.57 -11.08
C ALA A 3 -15.14 -15.52 -9.96
N VAL A 4 -13.87 -15.91 -9.94
CA VAL A 4 -13.28 -16.78 -8.92
C VAL A 4 -12.02 -16.09 -8.42
N GLU A 5 -11.94 -15.88 -7.11
CA GLU A 5 -10.77 -15.34 -6.44
C GLU A 5 -9.89 -16.49 -5.95
N PHE A 6 -8.58 -16.37 -6.15
CA PHE A 6 -7.60 -17.33 -5.66
C PHE A 6 -6.28 -16.61 -5.40
N GLU A 7 -5.50 -17.12 -4.45
CA GLU A 7 -4.16 -16.64 -4.18
C GLU A 7 -3.15 -17.32 -5.11
N SER A 8 -2.20 -16.55 -5.64
CA SER A 8 -1.07 -17.06 -6.42
C SER A 8 0.09 -16.09 -6.35
N THR A 9 1.30 -16.61 -6.55
CA THR A 9 2.52 -15.83 -6.75
C THR A 9 2.84 -15.69 -8.24
N VAL A 10 3.53 -14.61 -8.60
CA VAL A 10 4.13 -14.45 -9.94
C VAL A 10 5.40 -15.30 -10.00
N THR A 11 5.51 -16.18 -10.98
CA THR A 11 6.72 -16.98 -11.21
C THR A 11 7.87 -16.08 -11.70
N PRO A 12 9.14 -16.53 -11.64
CA PRO A 12 10.27 -15.75 -12.16
C PRO A 12 10.15 -15.36 -13.65
N GLY A 13 9.32 -16.07 -14.42
CA GLY A 13 9.02 -15.74 -15.81
C GLY A 13 7.91 -14.70 -16.01
N GLY A 14 7.40 -14.09 -14.93
CA GLY A 14 6.31 -13.11 -14.99
C GLY A 14 4.92 -13.72 -15.21
N GLN A 15 4.76 -15.02 -14.97
CA GLN A 15 3.51 -15.75 -15.19
C GLN A 15 2.75 -15.95 -13.87
N ILE A 16 1.42 -15.90 -13.91
CA ILE A 16 0.57 -16.25 -12.77
C ILE A 16 0.08 -17.68 -12.99
N ALA A 17 0.36 -18.58 -12.04
CA ALA A 17 -0.11 -19.95 -12.12
C ALA A 17 -1.57 -20.04 -11.70
N LEU A 18 -2.41 -20.64 -12.54
CA LEU A 18 -3.78 -20.99 -12.17
C LEU A 18 -3.77 -22.26 -11.31
N PRO A 19 -4.37 -22.25 -10.11
CA PRO A 19 -4.58 -23.47 -9.35
C PRO A 19 -5.39 -24.49 -10.15
N ALA A 20 -5.06 -25.77 -10.03
CA ALA A 20 -5.70 -26.84 -10.81
C ALA A 20 -7.23 -26.87 -10.66
N ALA A 21 -7.74 -26.56 -9.46
CA ALA A 21 -9.18 -26.47 -9.19
C ALA A 21 -9.85 -25.39 -10.04
N VAL A 22 -9.24 -24.20 -10.13
CA VAL A 22 -9.77 -23.08 -10.94
C VAL A 22 -9.66 -23.39 -12.42
N ALA A 23 -8.54 -24.00 -12.87
CA ALA A 23 -8.34 -24.38 -14.26
C ALA A 23 -9.38 -25.41 -14.75
N ALA A 24 -9.82 -26.34 -13.89
CA ALA A 24 -10.83 -27.33 -14.23
C ALA A 24 -12.23 -26.73 -14.48
N GLU A 25 -12.51 -25.52 -13.97
CA GLU A 25 -13.78 -24.83 -14.15
C GLU A 25 -13.83 -23.95 -15.40
N ILE A 26 -12.69 -23.73 -16.06
CA ILE A 26 -12.56 -22.84 -17.21
C ILE A 26 -12.59 -23.68 -18.50
N PRO A 27 -13.59 -23.48 -19.38
CA PRO A 27 -13.60 -24.15 -20.68
C PRO A 27 -12.41 -23.71 -21.54
N ALA A 28 -11.80 -24.67 -22.25
CA ALA A 28 -10.67 -24.39 -23.13
C ALA A 28 -11.08 -23.46 -24.28
N GLY A 29 -10.25 -22.47 -24.59
CA GLY A 29 -10.46 -21.53 -25.71
C GLY A 29 -11.31 -20.30 -25.38
N GLU A 30 -11.86 -20.20 -24.17
CA GLU A 30 -12.64 -19.04 -23.75
C GLU A 30 -11.75 -17.84 -23.40
N GLN A 31 -12.25 -16.63 -23.67
CA GLN A 31 -11.56 -15.39 -23.30
C GLN A 31 -11.81 -15.04 -21.84
N LEU A 32 -10.73 -14.75 -21.10
CA LEU A 32 -10.78 -14.48 -19.66
C LEU A 32 -10.41 -13.02 -19.37
N ARG A 33 -11.02 -12.47 -18.32
CA ARG A 33 -10.62 -11.19 -17.71
C ARG A 33 -9.91 -11.49 -16.40
N VAL A 34 -8.66 -11.05 -16.28
CA VAL A 34 -7.83 -11.25 -15.08
C VAL A 34 -7.72 -9.93 -14.32
N VAL A 35 -7.94 -9.96 -13.00
CA VAL A 35 -7.68 -8.86 -12.07
C VAL A 35 -6.56 -9.31 -11.14
N VAL A 36 -5.49 -8.52 -11.04
CA VAL A 36 -4.33 -8.83 -10.20
C VAL A 36 -4.23 -7.76 -9.12
N MET A 37 -4.13 -8.20 -7.87
CA MET A 37 -3.89 -7.35 -6.72
C MET A 37 -2.63 -7.85 -6.02
N TRP A 38 -1.76 -6.93 -5.62
CA TRP A 38 -0.56 -7.23 -4.84
C TRP A 38 -0.34 -6.12 -3.83
N GLU A 39 0.24 -6.47 -2.69
CA GLU A 39 0.74 -5.50 -1.74
C GLU A 39 2.16 -5.08 -2.16
N PRO A 40 2.44 -3.78 -2.32
CA PRO A 40 3.79 -3.32 -2.49
C PRO A 40 4.63 -3.74 -1.28
N SER A 41 5.75 -4.39 -1.52
CA SER A 41 6.67 -4.88 -0.49
C SER A 41 7.17 -3.77 0.46
N GLU A 42 7.15 -2.52 0.00
CA GLU A 42 7.15 -1.35 0.87
C GLU A 42 6.18 -0.30 0.31
N PRO A 43 5.24 0.23 1.11
CA PRO A 43 4.50 1.42 0.73
C PRO A 43 5.49 2.58 0.67
N ASP A 44 5.97 2.90 -0.52
CA ASP A 44 6.85 4.01 -0.91
C ASP A 44 7.56 4.67 0.29
N ALA A 45 8.51 3.94 0.90
CA ALA A 45 9.23 4.41 2.08
C ALA A 45 9.97 5.73 1.78
N ALA A 46 10.37 5.91 0.53
CA ALA A 46 10.88 7.15 -0.01
C ALA A 46 9.84 8.27 0.09
N TRP A 47 8.60 8.07 -0.38
CA TRP A 47 7.51 9.04 -0.20
C TRP A 47 7.28 9.41 1.27
N ARG A 48 7.22 8.42 2.17
CA ARG A 48 7.03 8.67 3.61
C ARG A 48 8.18 9.49 4.21
N SER A 49 9.43 9.17 3.86
CA SER A 49 10.60 9.91 4.33
C SER A 49 10.62 11.35 3.80
N ALA A 50 10.33 11.54 2.52
CA ALA A 50 10.31 12.85 1.87
C ALA A 50 9.19 13.74 2.43
N GLY A 51 8.00 13.17 2.65
CA GLY A 51 6.88 13.84 3.30
C GLY A 51 7.25 14.31 4.69
N ARG A 52 7.76 13.42 5.56
CA ARG A 52 8.18 13.77 6.92
C ARG A 52 9.21 14.90 6.92
N GLN A 53 10.26 14.79 6.10
CA GLN A 53 11.31 15.82 6.02
C GLN A 53 10.74 17.19 5.63
N ARG A 54 9.80 17.23 4.68
CA ARG A 54 9.17 18.49 4.24
C ARG A 54 8.24 19.09 5.29
N PHE A 55 7.50 18.25 6.02
CA PHE A 55 6.66 18.69 7.13
C PHE A 55 7.50 19.25 8.28
N GLU A 56 8.56 18.56 8.69
CA GLU A 56 9.47 19.01 9.74
C GLU A 56 10.17 20.32 9.35
N ALA A 57 10.62 20.45 8.10
CA ALA A 57 11.26 21.67 7.60
C ALA A 57 10.33 22.89 7.55
N ALA A 58 9.01 22.67 7.53
CA ALA A 58 8.01 23.73 7.55
C ALA A 58 7.62 24.15 8.97
N TYR A 59 8.03 23.39 9.99
CA TYR A 59 7.71 23.67 11.39
C TYR A 59 8.64 24.76 11.92
N GLY A 60 8.07 25.91 12.28
CA GLY A 60 8.80 27.08 12.79
C GLY A 60 8.58 27.33 14.28
N PRO A 61 9.37 28.22 14.91
CA PRO A 61 9.14 28.66 16.30
C PRO A 61 7.72 29.20 16.55
N GLU A 62 7.08 29.76 15.53
CA GLU A 62 5.70 30.24 15.54
C GLU A 62 4.65 29.14 15.70
N ASP A 63 4.97 27.90 15.34
CA ASP A 63 4.05 26.76 15.42
C ASP A 63 4.03 26.12 16.82
N ALA A 64 4.99 26.48 17.68
CA ALA A 64 5.22 25.88 19.00
C ALA A 64 4.27 26.40 20.10
N VAL A 65 3.07 26.88 19.74
CA VAL A 65 2.13 27.53 20.68
C VAL A 65 1.70 26.57 21.79
N TYR A 66 1.43 25.30 21.46
CA TYR A 66 0.99 24.32 22.46
C TYR A 66 2.13 23.85 23.36
N GLU A 67 3.32 23.69 22.79
CA GLU A 67 4.56 23.37 23.50
C GLU A 67 4.88 24.47 24.52
N GLN A 68 4.80 25.74 24.11
CA GLN A 68 4.98 26.89 24.99
C GLN A 68 3.95 26.92 26.13
N LEU A 69 2.68 26.60 25.86
CA LEU A 69 1.63 26.56 26.87
C LEU A 69 1.77 25.38 27.85
N ILE A 70 2.28 24.24 27.40
CA ILE A 70 2.54 23.07 28.25
C ILE A 70 3.71 23.31 29.21
N ASP A 71 4.73 24.02 28.73
CA ASP A 71 5.94 24.35 29.49
C ASP A 71 5.83 25.64 30.30
N ASP A 72 4.79 26.45 30.06
CA ASP A 72 4.51 27.64 30.86
C ASP A 72 4.13 27.25 32.28
N THR A 73 5.06 27.50 33.20
CA THR A 73 4.93 27.17 34.62
C THR A 73 4.03 28.16 35.35
N ALA A 74 3.71 29.32 34.76
CA ALA A 74 2.76 30.28 35.33
C ALA A 74 1.29 29.90 35.07
N ALA A 75 1.04 28.98 34.13
CA ALA A 75 -0.29 28.47 33.80
C ALA A 75 -0.68 27.20 34.61
N ARG A 76 0.21 26.64 35.44
CA ARG A 76 -0.06 25.54 36.37
C ARG A 76 -0.35 26.04 37.78
#